data_AF-A0A1Y5EWV9-F1
#
_entry.id   AF-A0A1Y5EWV9-F1
#
_cell.length_a   1.000
_cell.length_b   1.000
_cell.length_c   1.000
_cell.angle_alpha   90.00
_cell.angle_beta   90.00
_cell.angle_gamma   90.00
#
_symmetry.space_group_name_H-M   'P 1'
#
loop_
_entity.id
_entity.type
_entity.pdbx_description
1 polymer ?
#
loop_
_entity_poly.entity_id
_entity_poly.type
_entity_poly.pdbx_seq_one_letter_code
_entity_poly.pdbx_strand_id
1 'polypeptide(L)' 'MTIFLGVNIDHVATLRQARGTRYPDPIQAAIEAEQAGADGITLHLREDRRHIQER' A
#
# COMPACT_ATOMS: atom_id res chain seq x y z
N MET A 1 -3.60 21.68 -17.51
CA MET A 1 -3.12 20.29 -17.44
C MET A 1 -3.25 19.85 -15.99
N THR A 2 -4.02 18.81 -15.71
CA THR A 2 -4.19 18.28 -14.35
C THR A 2 -3.04 17.33 -14.03
N ILE A 3 -2.54 17.38 -12.80
CA ILE A 3 -1.54 16.46 -12.26
C ILE A 3 -2.31 15.40 -11.45
N PHE A 4 -1.88 14.14 -11.57
CA PHE A 4 -2.44 13.02 -10.81
C PHE A 4 -1.49 12.59 -9.67
N LEU A 5 -2.06 12.17 -8.56
CA LEU A 5 -1.36 11.61 -7.40
C LEU A 5 -1.61 10.11 -7.28
N GLY A 6 -0.54 9.32 -7.44
CA GLY A 6 -0.54 7.91 -7.07
C GLY A 6 0.06 7.72 -5.67
N VAL A 7 -0.64 7.03 -4.77
CA VAL A 7 -0.15 6.74 -3.40
C VAL A 7 0.47 5.36 -3.35
N ASN A 8 1.76 5.28 -3.00
CA ASN A 8 2.43 4.00 -2.79
C ASN A 8 2.19 3.46 -1.37
N ILE A 9 1.71 2.20 -1.27
CA ILE A 9 1.36 1.56 0.00
C ILE A 9 2.38 0.51 0.49
N ASP A 10 3.53 0.35 -0.16
CA ASP A 10 4.52 -0.69 0.16
C ASP A 10 5.00 -0.62 1.61
N HIS A 11 5.13 0.60 2.14
CA HIS A 11 5.65 0.81 3.48
C HIS A 11 4.62 0.58 4.60
N VAL A 12 3.32 0.61 4.28
CA VAL A 12 2.29 0.10 5.19
C VAL A 12 2.53 -1.40 5.41
N ALA A 13 2.78 -2.13 4.33
CA ALA A 13 3.13 -3.54 4.41
C ALA A 13 4.48 -3.77 5.12
N THR A 14 5.48 -2.91 4.91
CA THR A 14 6.75 -2.99 5.68
C THR A 14 6.51 -2.94 7.19
N LEU A 15 5.65 -2.02 7.66
CA LEU A 15 5.33 -1.92 9.09
C LEU A 15 4.59 -3.17 9.60
N ARG A 16 3.66 -3.70 8.81
CA ARG A 16 2.97 -4.97 9.11
C ARG A 16 3.96 -6.13 9.23
N GLN A 17 4.87 -6.27 8.25
CA GLN A 17 5.86 -7.35 8.20
C GLN A 17 6.86 -7.28 9.36
N ALA A 18 7.19 -6.07 9.85
CA ALA A 18 8.08 -5.90 11.00
C ALA A 18 7.57 -6.59 12.28
N ARG A 19 6.27 -6.88 12.37
CA ARG A 19 5.65 -7.58 13.51
C ARG A 19 4.95 -8.88 13.14
N GLY A 20 4.86 -9.22 11.85
CA GLY A 20 4.15 -10.42 11.39
C GLY A 20 2.68 -10.47 11.78
N THR A 21 2.05 -9.31 12.01
CA THR A 21 0.63 -9.22 12.39
C THR A 21 -0.25 -8.93 11.17
N ARG A 22 -1.56 -8.78 11.39
CA ARG A 22 -2.49 -8.36 10.34
C ARG A 22 -2.56 -6.84 10.15
N TYR A 23 -1.93 -6.05 11.04
CA TYR A 23 -2.04 -4.60 11.03
C TYR A 23 -0.67 -3.91 11.01
N PRO A 24 -0.59 -2.70 10.43
CA PRO A 24 -1.63 -2.06 9.62
C PRO A 24 -1.91 -2.85 8.33
N ASP A 25 -3.14 -2.73 7.80
CA ASP A 25 -3.55 -3.41 6.57
C ASP A 25 -3.31 -2.50 5.35
N PRO A 26 -2.45 -2.90 4.39
CA PRO A 26 -2.24 -2.13 3.16
C PRO A 26 -3.50 -1.94 2.32
N ILE A 27 -4.46 -2.87 2.37
CA ILE A 27 -5.73 -2.73 1.64
C ILE A 27 -6.56 -1.61 2.24
N GLN A 28 -6.64 -1.55 3.57
CA GLN A 28 -7.32 -0.46 4.27
C GLN A 28 -6.67 0.89 3.95
N ALA A 29 -5.33 0.95 3.92
CA ALA A 29 -4.61 2.17 3.54
C ALA A 29 -4.87 2.59 2.09
N ALA A 30 -5.01 1.64 1.15
CA ALA A 30 -5.38 1.93 -0.23
C ALA A 30 -6.77 2.57 -0.32
N ILE A 31 -7.76 1.97 0.36
CA ILE A 31 -9.15 2.49 0.40
C ILE A 31 -9.19 3.90 1.00
N GLU A 32 -8.48 4.12 2.11
CA GLU A 32 -8.41 5.43 2.75
C GLU A 32 -7.73 6.48 1.86
N ALA A 33 -6.68 6.09 1.12
CA ALA A 33 -6.00 6.99 0.18
C ALA A 33 -6.91 7.40 -0.99
N GLU A 34 -7.67 6.46 -1.57
CA GLU A 34 -8.67 6.78 -2.60
C GLU A 34 -9.77 7.70 -2.05
N GLN A 35 -10.30 7.41 -0.86
CA GLN A 35 -11.31 8.25 -0.20
C GLN A 35 -10.78 9.65 0.14
N ALA A 36 -9.47 9.79 0.36
CA ALA A 36 -8.80 11.06 0.61
C ALA A 36 -8.45 11.83 -0.68
N GLY A 37 -8.76 11.30 -1.87
CA GLY A 37 -8.57 11.98 -3.15
C GLY A 37 -7.31 11.57 -3.92
N ALA A 38 -6.69 10.42 -3.62
CA ALA A 38 -5.71 9.84 -4.51
C ALA A 38 -6.35 9.44 -5.85
N ASP A 39 -5.65 9.70 -6.95
CA ASP A 39 -6.10 9.32 -8.30
C ASP A 39 -5.78 7.87 -8.65
N GLY A 40 -4.92 7.22 -7.85
CA GLY A 40 -4.62 5.81 -7.97
C GLY A 40 -3.72 5.30 -6.84
N ILE A 41 -3.61 3.98 -6.76
CA ILE A 41 -2.79 3.28 -5.77
C ILE A 41 -1.65 2.56 -6.48
N THR A 42 -0.45 2.71 -5.92
CA THR A 42 0.77 2.07 -6.40
C THR A 42 1.24 1.04 -5.37
N LEU A 43 1.62 -0.14 -5.84
CA LEU A 43 2.27 -1.15 -5.01
C LEU A 43 3.31 -1.89 -5.83
N HIS A 44 4.28 -2.51 -5.17
CA HIS A 44 5.29 -3.33 -5.80
C HIS A 44 5.34 -4.71 -5.14
N LEU A 45 4.78 -5.70 -5.84
CA LEU A 45 4.93 -7.11 -5.51
C LEU A 45 6.33 -7.59 -5.92
N ARG A 46 7.28 -7.47 -4.99
CA ARG A 46 8.67 -7.95 -5.19
C ARG A 46 8.74 -9.46 -5.23
N GLU A 47 9.64 -10.02 -6.04
CA GLU A 47 9.95 -11.47 -6.09
C GLU A 47 10.24 -12.05 -4.69
N ASP A 48 11.03 -11.35 -3.88
CA ASP A 48 11.38 -11.75 -2.51
C ASP A 48 10.25 -11.58 -1.48
N ARG A 49 9.08 -11.07 -1.89
CA ARG A 49 7.90 -10.80 -1.04
C ARG A 49 8.25 -10.06 0.26
N ARG A 50 9.20 -9.11 0.19
CA ARG A 50 9.69 -8.37 1.37
C ARG A 50 8.61 -7.59 2.11
N HIS A 51 7.60 -7.08 1.40
CA HIS A 51 6.51 -6.27 1.97
C HIS A 51 5.14 -6.73 1.49
N ILE A 52 4.72 -6.33 0.28
CA ILE A 52 3.44 -6.73 -0.31
C ILE A 52 3.44 -8.25 -0.60
N GLN A 53 2.29 -8.88 -0.40
CA GLN A 53 2.04 -10.32 -0.59
C GLN A 53 0.97 -10.51 -1.67
N GLU A 54 0.87 -11.70 -2.27
CA GLU A 54 -0.08 -12.01 -3.35
C GLU A 54 -1.55 -12.12 -2.92
N ARG A 55 -1.79 -12.26 -1.62
CA ARG A 55 -3.09 -12.55 -1.04
C ARG A 55 -4.03 -11.35 -1.02
#